data_AF-A0A2D9SLN4-F1
#
_entry.id   AF-A0A2D9SLN4-F1
#
_cell.length_a   1.000
_cell.length_b   1.000
_cell.length_c   1.000
_cell.angle_alpha   90.00
_cell.angle_beta   90.00
_cell.angle_gamma   90.00
#
_symmetry.space_group_name_H-M   'P 1'
#
loop_
_entity.id
_entity.type
_entity.pdbx_description
1 polymer ?
#
loop_
_entity_poly.entity_id
_entity_poly.type
_entity_poly.pdbx_seq_one_letter_code
_entity_poly.pdbx_strand_id
1 'polypeptide(L)'
;MTKQLFVAIAIIFSLLAMNCQGHGVLPASESMDQKRLIQFPDTKAYKTLILDPHTHSTFSDGHVWPTIRIAEALKDGLDAIAITEHLEWQPHLADIPHQDRNRSYNIAVDANGTNELMVISGAEITRNAPAGHINALFLQDANLLFKDELLTASLEICAAFYAEKSQILRLEISNHSDADFQPQNKSQYTFTDSTDFLSIKPHGTRTIGVKTGNRVKQISLQFEVLNALVKPKQTAQLTLSSRVESRD
;
A
#
# COMPACT_ATOMS: atom_id res chain seq x y z
N MET A 1 -64.48 -13.66 -15.43
CA MET A 1 -63.54 -13.54 -14.29
C MET A 1 -62.29 -14.41 -14.46
N THR A 2 -61.72 -14.53 -15.67
CA THR A 2 -60.65 -15.53 -15.94
C THR A 2 -59.34 -14.94 -16.51
N LYS A 3 -59.28 -13.65 -16.80
CA LYS A 3 -58.05 -12.99 -17.30
C LYS A 3 -57.19 -12.33 -16.21
N GLN A 4 -57.76 -12.04 -15.03
CA GLN A 4 -57.01 -11.43 -13.92
C GLN A 4 -56.22 -12.47 -13.09
N LEU A 5 -56.60 -13.75 -13.12
CA LEU A 5 -55.92 -14.80 -12.35
C LEU A 5 -54.58 -15.20 -12.96
N PHE A 6 -54.43 -15.13 -14.29
CA PHE A 6 -53.18 -15.47 -14.99
C PHE A 6 -52.06 -14.44 -14.77
N VAL A 7 -52.40 -13.17 -14.57
CA VAL A 7 -51.40 -12.11 -14.33
C VAL A 7 -50.84 -12.19 -12.89
N ALA A 8 -51.66 -12.60 -11.92
CA ALA A 8 -51.22 -12.75 -10.53
C ALA A 8 -50.21 -13.89 -10.34
N ILE A 9 -50.33 -14.99 -11.10
CA ILE A 9 -49.42 -16.15 -11.01
C ILE A 9 -48.05 -15.83 -11.62
N ALA A 10 -48.00 -15.01 -12.68
CA ALA A 10 -46.73 -14.59 -13.31
C ALA A 10 -45.89 -13.66 -12.41
N ILE A 11 -46.54 -12.83 -11.58
CA ILE A 11 -45.86 -11.92 -10.65
C ILE A 11 -45.27 -12.69 -9.45
N ILE A 12 -45.97 -13.72 -8.96
CA ILE A 12 -45.47 -14.56 -7.85
C ILE A 12 -44.25 -15.39 -8.28
N PHE A 13 -44.16 -15.81 -9.54
CA PHE A 13 -42.97 -16.51 -10.05
C PHE A 13 -41.75 -15.59 -10.25
N SER A 14 -41.95 -14.29 -10.44
CA SER A 14 -40.84 -13.31 -10.53
C SER A 14 -40.22 -12.94 -9.17
N LEU A 15 -40.92 -13.26 -8.08
CA LEU A 15 -40.45 -13.04 -6.70
C LEU A 15 -39.62 -14.20 -6.14
N LEU A 16 -39.55 -15.34 -6.84
CA LEU A 16 -38.41 -16.26 -6.72
C LEU A 16 -37.25 -15.74 -7.59
N ALA A 17 -36.85 -14.49 -7.35
CA ALA A 17 -35.53 -14.04 -7.76
C ALA A 17 -34.54 -14.93 -7.00
N MET A 18 -33.92 -15.82 -7.78
CA MET A 18 -32.90 -16.75 -7.32
C MET A 18 -31.95 -16.01 -6.38
N ASN A 19 -31.59 -16.66 -5.27
CA ASN A 19 -30.41 -16.27 -4.52
C ASN A 19 -29.28 -16.13 -5.54
N CYS A 20 -28.88 -14.88 -5.82
CA CYS A 20 -27.63 -14.60 -6.50
C CYS A 20 -26.55 -15.11 -5.56
N GLN A 21 -26.24 -16.40 -5.64
CA GLN A 21 -25.01 -16.89 -5.04
C GLN A 21 -23.91 -16.20 -5.84
N GLY A 22 -23.32 -15.17 -5.23
CA GLY A 22 -22.14 -14.53 -5.78
C GLY A 22 -21.12 -15.64 -6.04
N HIS A 23 -20.78 -15.85 -7.30
CA HIS A 23 -19.75 -16.81 -7.66
C HIS A 23 -18.47 -16.36 -6.96
N GLY A 24 -17.85 -17.26 -6.17
CA GLY A 24 -16.59 -16.98 -5.47
C GLY A 24 -16.69 -16.83 -3.95
N VAL A 25 -17.88 -16.73 -3.36
CA VAL A 25 -18.05 -16.80 -1.89
C VAL A 25 -17.96 -18.25 -1.44
N LEU A 26 -17.11 -18.54 -0.46
CA LEU A 26 -16.94 -19.88 0.08
C LEU A 26 -18.02 -20.18 1.12
N PRO A 27 -18.67 -21.36 1.05
CA PRO A 27 -19.74 -21.72 1.98
C PRO A 27 -19.18 -21.87 3.39
N ALA A 28 -19.83 -21.23 4.37
CA ALA A 28 -19.44 -21.27 5.77
C ALA A 28 -19.62 -22.65 6.46
N SER A 29 -20.07 -23.66 5.71
CA SER A 29 -20.66 -24.91 6.23
C SER A 29 -20.07 -26.16 5.56
N GLU A 30 -18.86 -26.11 5.01
CA GLU A 30 -18.18 -27.37 4.70
C GLU A 30 -17.79 -28.09 6.00
N SER A 31 -18.03 -29.41 6.06
CA SER A 31 -17.62 -30.21 7.20
C SER A 31 -16.10 -30.15 7.34
N MET A 32 -15.62 -29.45 8.36
CA MET A 32 -14.19 -29.33 8.64
C MET A 32 -13.61 -30.71 8.91
N ASP A 33 -12.59 -31.10 8.16
CA ASP A 33 -11.83 -32.32 8.44
C ASP A 33 -11.08 -32.13 9.76
N GLN A 34 -11.57 -32.76 10.83
CA GLN A 34 -10.98 -32.62 12.16
C GLN A 34 -9.50 -33.02 12.21
N LYS A 35 -9.00 -33.82 11.27
CA LYS A 35 -7.58 -34.19 11.20
C LYS A 35 -6.68 -33.05 10.71
N ARG A 36 -7.23 -32.05 10.02
CA ARG A 36 -6.49 -30.89 9.52
C ARG A 36 -6.41 -29.74 10.52
N LEU A 37 -7.26 -29.75 11.55
CA LEU A 37 -7.34 -28.64 12.49
C LEU A 37 -6.06 -28.51 13.31
N ILE A 38 -5.51 -27.31 13.31
CA ILE A 38 -4.44 -26.92 14.20
C ILE A 38 -5.07 -26.61 15.56
N GLN A 39 -4.65 -27.29 16.62
CA GLN A 39 -5.24 -27.13 17.95
C GLN A 39 -4.14 -26.88 18.99
N PHE A 40 -4.21 -25.72 19.63
CA PHE A 40 -3.39 -25.37 20.78
C PHE A 40 -4.30 -24.96 21.93
N PRO A 41 -3.95 -25.28 23.18
CA PRO A 41 -4.74 -24.84 24.32
C PRO A 41 -4.64 -23.32 24.50
N ASP A 42 -5.72 -22.71 24.98
CA ASP A 42 -5.68 -21.36 25.52
C ASP A 42 -4.91 -21.33 26.85
N THR A 43 -4.36 -20.17 27.18
CA THR A 43 -3.84 -19.92 28.53
C THR A 43 -4.97 -19.42 29.43
N LYS A 44 -4.75 -19.35 30.74
CA LYS A 44 -5.74 -18.77 31.67
C LYS A 44 -6.11 -17.31 31.33
N ALA A 45 -5.21 -16.57 30.70
CA ALA A 45 -5.36 -15.13 30.46
C ALA A 45 -5.54 -14.75 28.98
N TYR A 46 -5.24 -15.64 28.03
CA TYR A 46 -5.18 -15.33 26.61
C TYR A 46 -5.71 -16.47 25.75
N LYS A 47 -6.39 -16.10 24.66
CA LYS A 47 -6.79 -17.00 23.58
C LYS A 47 -5.63 -17.21 22.62
N THR A 48 -5.40 -18.46 22.22
CA THR A 48 -4.42 -18.80 21.18
C THR A 48 -5.07 -18.62 19.81
N LEU A 49 -4.40 -17.91 18.91
CA LEU A 49 -4.85 -17.72 17.53
C LEU A 49 -3.86 -18.36 16.55
N ILE A 50 -4.38 -18.95 15.49
CA ILE A 50 -3.62 -19.58 14.41
C ILE A 50 -3.67 -18.65 13.20
N LEU A 51 -2.49 -18.18 12.77
CA LEU A 51 -2.35 -17.16 11.74
C LEU A 51 -1.31 -17.60 10.71
N ASP A 52 -1.61 -17.34 9.44
CA ASP A 52 -0.61 -17.26 8.36
C ASP A 52 -0.37 -15.79 7.99
N PRO A 53 0.78 -15.20 8.38
CA PRO A 53 1.05 -13.77 8.18
C PRO A 53 1.64 -13.44 6.80
N HIS A 54 1.79 -14.41 5.90
CA HIS A 54 2.44 -14.19 4.61
C HIS A 54 1.93 -15.12 3.53
N THR A 55 1.08 -14.62 2.64
CA THR A 55 0.60 -15.40 1.50
C THR A 55 0.64 -14.62 0.18
N HIS A 56 0.79 -15.38 -0.90
CA HIS A 56 0.78 -14.88 -2.28
C HIS A 56 -0.30 -15.55 -3.10
N SER A 57 -0.82 -14.82 -4.08
CA SER A 57 -1.71 -15.32 -5.11
C SER A 57 -1.14 -15.06 -6.51
N THR A 58 -1.90 -15.40 -7.54
CA THR A 58 -1.56 -15.06 -8.93
C THR A 58 -1.40 -13.56 -9.18
N PHE A 59 -1.87 -12.70 -8.26
CA PHE A 59 -1.65 -11.26 -8.30
C PHE A 59 -0.21 -10.83 -7.98
N SER A 60 0.70 -11.70 -7.54
CA SER A 60 2.15 -11.47 -7.66
C SER A 60 2.81 -12.65 -8.38
N ASP A 61 3.30 -13.60 -7.61
CA ASP A 61 4.12 -14.75 -7.99
C ASP A 61 3.60 -16.05 -7.38
N GLY A 62 2.48 -15.98 -6.65
CA GLY A 62 1.73 -17.14 -6.22
C GLY A 62 1.04 -17.83 -7.40
N HIS A 63 0.63 -19.07 -7.18
CA HIS A 63 0.13 -19.94 -8.25
C HIS A 63 -1.39 -20.18 -8.20
N VAL A 64 -2.09 -19.57 -7.23
CA VAL A 64 -3.52 -19.78 -7.00
C VAL A 64 -4.26 -18.45 -6.95
N TRP A 65 -5.53 -18.44 -7.35
CA TRP A 65 -6.40 -17.27 -7.21
C TRP A 65 -6.63 -16.94 -5.72
N PRO A 66 -6.82 -15.68 -5.30
CA PRO A 66 -6.97 -15.31 -3.88
C PRO A 66 -8.04 -16.11 -3.12
N THR A 67 -9.14 -16.50 -3.79
CA THR A 67 -10.20 -17.33 -3.20
C THR A 67 -9.68 -18.66 -2.65
N ILE A 68 -8.65 -19.24 -3.29
CA ILE A 68 -8.07 -20.52 -2.85
C ILE A 68 -7.33 -20.36 -1.53
N ARG A 69 -6.66 -19.22 -1.30
CA ARG A 69 -6.01 -18.94 -0.01
C ARG A 69 -7.01 -18.90 1.14
N ILE A 70 -8.20 -18.34 0.90
CA ILE A 70 -9.30 -18.36 1.87
C ILE A 70 -9.81 -19.79 2.08
N ALA A 71 -9.97 -20.57 1.01
CA ALA A 71 -10.41 -21.97 1.13
C ALA A 71 -9.40 -22.83 1.91
N GLU A 72 -8.10 -22.66 1.66
CA GLU A 72 -7.03 -23.29 2.41
C GLU A 72 -7.12 -22.90 3.89
N ALA A 73 -7.23 -21.60 4.17
CA ALA A 73 -7.27 -21.08 5.53
C ALA A 73 -8.46 -21.62 6.36
N LEU A 74 -9.66 -21.60 5.79
CA LEU A 74 -10.86 -22.15 6.43
C LEU A 74 -10.72 -23.66 6.66
N LYS A 75 -10.17 -24.39 5.69
CA LYS A 75 -10.03 -25.84 5.75
C LYS A 75 -8.93 -26.30 6.72
N ASP A 76 -7.91 -25.48 6.96
CA ASP A 76 -6.87 -25.71 7.98
C ASP A 76 -7.27 -25.17 9.37
N GLY A 77 -8.39 -24.44 9.46
CA GLY A 77 -8.90 -23.89 10.71
C GLY A 77 -8.07 -22.72 11.24
N LEU A 78 -7.53 -21.89 10.35
CA LEU A 78 -6.87 -20.65 10.75
C LEU A 78 -7.88 -19.62 11.28
N ASP A 79 -7.48 -18.86 12.29
CA ASP A 79 -8.23 -17.71 12.80
C ASP A 79 -7.97 -16.45 11.95
N ALA A 80 -6.80 -16.35 11.32
CA ALA A 80 -6.42 -15.22 10.49
C ALA A 80 -5.49 -15.61 9.33
N ILE A 81 -5.55 -14.82 8.25
CA ILE A 81 -4.65 -14.91 7.10
C ILE A 81 -4.32 -13.51 6.60
N ALA A 82 -3.06 -13.25 6.26
CA ALA A 82 -2.66 -12.01 5.62
C ALA A 82 -2.46 -12.20 4.11
N ILE A 83 -3.04 -11.30 3.33
CA ILE A 83 -2.82 -11.22 1.87
C ILE A 83 -1.67 -10.23 1.65
N THR A 84 -0.52 -10.71 1.18
CA THR A 84 0.73 -9.93 1.16
C THR A 84 1.42 -10.05 -0.20
N GLU A 85 0.72 -9.68 -1.27
CA GLU A 85 1.32 -9.68 -2.61
C GLU A 85 2.60 -8.83 -2.65
N HIS A 86 3.57 -9.23 -3.46
CA HIS A 86 4.74 -8.38 -3.72
C HIS A 86 4.29 -7.07 -4.38
N LEU A 87 4.84 -5.94 -3.97
CA LEU A 87 4.56 -4.67 -4.64
C LEU A 87 5.30 -4.56 -5.98
N GLU A 88 6.58 -4.96 -6.01
CA GLU A 88 7.48 -4.75 -7.15
C GLU A 88 7.67 -6.00 -8.02
N TRP A 89 7.62 -7.17 -7.39
CA TRP A 89 7.82 -8.43 -8.08
C TRP A 89 6.49 -9.01 -8.58
N GLN A 90 6.17 -8.71 -9.84
CA GLN A 90 4.88 -8.98 -10.45
C GLN A 90 5.06 -9.77 -11.75
N PRO A 91 5.55 -11.02 -11.70
CA PRO A 91 5.89 -11.80 -12.89
C PRO A 91 4.70 -12.06 -13.83
N HIS A 92 3.48 -12.09 -13.30
CA HIS A 92 2.27 -12.33 -14.09
C HIS A 92 1.65 -11.06 -14.68
N LEU A 93 2.28 -9.88 -14.54
CA LEU A 93 1.66 -8.58 -14.88
C LEU A 93 1.17 -8.47 -16.33
N ALA A 94 1.79 -9.19 -17.26
CA ALA A 94 1.39 -9.20 -18.67
C ALA A 94 0.03 -9.87 -18.91
N ASP A 95 -0.31 -10.86 -18.09
CA ASP A 95 -1.55 -11.66 -18.22
C ASP A 95 -2.60 -11.28 -17.16
N ILE A 96 -2.13 -10.86 -15.98
CA ILE A 96 -2.94 -10.47 -14.82
C ILE A 96 -2.55 -9.05 -14.41
N PRO A 97 -3.21 -8.01 -14.96
CA PRO A 97 -2.96 -6.63 -14.57
C PRO A 97 -3.27 -6.40 -13.10
N HIS A 98 -2.37 -5.70 -12.41
CA HIS A 98 -2.48 -5.42 -10.98
C HIS A 98 -2.28 -3.93 -10.70
N GLN A 99 -3.22 -3.10 -11.19
CA GLN A 99 -3.16 -1.64 -11.07
C GLN A 99 -3.46 -1.16 -9.65
N ASP A 100 -4.47 -1.74 -9.00
CA ASP A 100 -4.81 -1.49 -7.60
C ASP A 100 -4.21 -2.60 -6.73
N ARG A 101 -3.26 -2.25 -5.87
CA ARG A 101 -2.54 -3.18 -4.99
C ARG A 101 -3.38 -3.74 -3.85
N ASN A 102 -4.61 -3.26 -3.67
CA ASN A 102 -5.57 -3.84 -2.74
C ASN A 102 -6.44 -4.94 -3.37
N ARG A 103 -6.28 -5.20 -4.68
CA ARG A 103 -7.25 -6.01 -5.42
C ARG A 103 -7.35 -7.45 -4.93
N SER A 104 -6.22 -8.10 -4.67
CA SER A 104 -6.20 -9.48 -4.14
C SER A 104 -6.85 -9.57 -2.77
N TYR A 105 -6.59 -8.59 -1.89
CA TYR A 105 -7.23 -8.47 -0.57
C TYR A 105 -8.75 -8.32 -0.70
N ASN A 106 -9.23 -7.42 -1.57
CA ASN A 106 -10.66 -7.22 -1.77
C ASN A 106 -11.35 -8.52 -2.25
N ILE A 107 -10.74 -9.24 -3.19
CA ILE A 107 -11.25 -10.55 -3.65
C ILE A 107 -11.27 -11.57 -2.51
N ALA A 108 -10.24 -11.57 -1.65
CA ALA A 108 -10.15 -12.46 -0.51
C ALA A 108 -11.22 -12.16 0.55
N VAL A 109 -11.49 -10.88 0.84
CA VAL A 109 -12.60 -10.46 1.72
C VAL A 109 -13.94 -10.89 1.15
N ASP A 110 -14.18 -10.64 -0.13
CA ASP A 110 -15.41 -11.06 -0.82
C ASP A 110 -15.58 -12.58 -0.75
N ALA A 111 -14.50 -13.34 -0.97
CA ALA A 111 -14.51 -14.81 -0.91
C ALA A 111 -14.79 -15.34 0.50
N ASN A 112 -14.27 -14.65 1.52
CA ASN A 112 -14.48 -14.99 2.92
C ASN A 112 -15.94 -14.79 3.35
N GLY A 113 -16.65 -13.80 2.79
CA GLY A 113 -18.08 -13.61 3.01
C GLY A 113 -18.43 -13.46 4.50
N THR A 114 -19.20 -14.41 5.03
CA THR A 114 -19.66 -14.41 6.44
C THR A 114 -18.86 -15.34 7.36
N ASN A 115 -17.73 -15.88 6.90
CA ASN A 115 -16.87 -16.71 7.73
C ASN A 115 -16.18 -15.88 8.83
N GLU A 116 -15.80 -16.52 9.93
CA GLU A 116 -15.14 -15.86 11.07
C GLU A 116 -13.64 -15.62 10.87
N LEU A 117 -13.06 -16.12 9.77
CA LEU A 117 -11.65 -15.93 9.43
C LEU A 117 -11.34 -14.44 9.27
N MET A 118 -10.32 -13.96 9.96
CA MET A 118 -9.82 -12.59 9.82
C MET A 118 -8.90 -12.49 8.59
N VAL A 119 -9.34 -11.78 7.56
CA VAL A 119 -8.51 -11.46 6.40
C VAL A 119 -7.78 -10.13 6.68
N ILE A 120 -6.45 -10.18 6.76
CA ILE A 120 -5.59 -9.04 7.08
C ILE A 120 -5.07 -8.44 5.77
N SER A 121 -5.30 -7.15 5.58
CA SER A 121 -4.71 -6.37 4.49
C SER A 121 -3.21 -6.20 4.71
N GLY A 122 -2.41 -6.58 3.72
CA GLY A 122 -0.96 -6.45 3.77
C GLY A 122 -0.32 -6.34 2.38
N ALA A 123 1.00 -6.18 2.38
CA ALA A 123 1.82 -6.19 1.18
C ALA A 123 3.26 -6.59 1.52
N GLU A 124 3.96 -7.18 0.57
CA GLU A 124 5.39 -7.45 0.69
C GLU A 124 6.22 -6.44 -0.09
N ILE A 125 6.95 -5.60 0.64
CA ILE A 125 7.93 -4.68 0.09
C ILE A 125 9.16 -5.50 -0.32
N THR A 126 9.38 -5.61 -1.61
CA THR A 126 10.34 -6.55 -2.19
C THR A 126 11.55 -5.79 -2.71
N ARG A 127 12.67 -5.90 -1.99
CA ARG A 127 13.92 -5.23 -2.35
C ARG A 127 15.05 -6.24 -2.43
N ASN A 128 16.05 -5.90 -3.22
CA ASN A 128 17.31 -6.63 -3.17
C ASN A 128 18.02 -6.39 -1.83
N ALA A 129 18.95 -7.27 -1.47
CA ALA A 129 19.83 -7.08 -0.33
C ALA A 129 20.53 -5.69 -0.37
N PRO A 130 20.78 -5.04 0.78
CA PRO A 130 20.57 -5.54 2.14
C PRO A 130 19.16 -5.34 2.70
N ALA A 131 18.30 -4.57 2.02
CA ALA A 131 16.95 -4.26 2.52
C ALA A 131 16.06 -5.51 2.57
N GLY A 132 16.24 -6.43 1.61
CA GLY A 132 15.53 -7.70 1.60
C GLY A 132 14.02 -7.52 1.46
N HIS A 133 13.26 -8.39 2.13
CA HIS A 133 11.82 -8.48 2.01
C HIS A 133 11.17 -8.16 3.34
N ILE A 134 10.18 -7.29 3.33
CA ILE A 134 9.47 -6.84 4.55
C ILE A 134 7.97 -6.88 4.28
N ASN A 135 7.23 -7.55 5.16
CA ASN A 135 5.77 -7.51 5.14
C ASN A 135 5.28 -6.33 5.96
N ALA A 136 4.39 -5.56 5.36
CA ALA A 136 3.59 -4.58 6.08
C ALA A 136 2.17 -5.12 6.21
N LEU A 137 1.68 -5.26 7.44
CA LEU A 137 0.35 -5.79 7.77
C LEU A 137 -0.54 -4.70 8.34
N PHE A 138 -1.86 -4.92 8.33
CA PHE A 138 -2.88 -3.98 8.77
C PHE A 138 -2.90 -2.68 7.97
N LEU A 139 -2.68 -2.80 6.66
CA LEU A 139 -2.66 -1.66 5.75
C LEU A 139 -4.06 -1.08 5.53
N GLN A 140 -4.15 0.24 5.51
CA GLN A 140 -5.34 0.93 5.01
C GLN A 140 -5.37 0.98 3.48
N ASP A 141 -4.21 1.16 2.85
CA ASP A 141 -4.06 1.17 1.39
C ASP A 141 -2.65 0.70 0.99
N ALA A 142 -2.57 -0.41 0.25
CA ALA A 142 -1.32 -0.98 -0.24
C ALA A 142 -0.70 -0.16 -1.39
N ASN A 143 -1.48 0.68 -2.09
CA ASN A 143 -0.95 1.53 -3.16
C ASN A 143 0.08 2.54 -2.64
N LEU A 144 -0.14 3.06 -1.42
CA LEU A 144 0.74 4.03 -0.76
C LEU A 144 2.17 3.53 -0.49
N LEU A 145 2.37 2.21 -0.52
CA LEU A 145 3.69 1.61 -0.35
C LEU A 145 4.47 1.52 -1.66
N PHE A 146 3.88 1.89 -2.79
CA PHE A 146 4.54 1.89 -4.08
C PHE A 146 5.50 3.08 -4.21
N LYS A 147 6.77 2.79 -3.91
CA LYS A 147 8.04 3.52 -4.18
C LYS A 147 8.01 5.06 -4.26
N ASP A 148 7.34 5.64 -5.25
CA ASP A 148 7.31 7.09 -5.44
C ASP A 148 6.41 7.75 -4.39
N GLU A 149 5.34 7.07 -3.98
CA GLU A 149 4.42 7.56 -2.96
C GLU A 149 5.06 7.53 -1.58
N LEU A 150 5.86 6.52 -1.24
CA LEU A 150 6.50 6.45 0.07
C LEU A 150 7.49 7.59 0.30
N LEU A 151 8.33 7.91 -0.69
CA LEU A 151 9.26 9.04 -0.59
C LEU A 151 8.52 10.39 -0.55
N THR A 152 7.47 10.53 -1.36
CA THR A 152 6.64 11.74 -1.40
C THR A 152 5.85 11.93 -0.10
N ALA A 153 5.39 10.85 0.53
CA ALA A 153 4.73 10.88 1.83
C ALA A 153 5.72 11.14 2.98
N SER A 154 6.97 10.69 2.81
CA SER A 154 8.00 10.87 3.84
C SER A 154 8.62 12.25 3.83
N LEU A 155 8.82 12.87 2.67
CA LEU A 155 9.52 14.15 2.51
C LEU A 155 8.62 15.22 1.89
N GLU A 156 8.51 16.37 2.56
CA GLU A 156 7.63 17.46 2.14
C GLU A 156 8.34 18.82 2.26
N ILE A 157 8.11 19.73 1.31
CA ILE A 157 8.45 21.16 1.49
C ILE A 157 7.35 21.81 2.31
N CYS A 158 7.57 21.98 3.61
CA CYS A 158 6.59 22.56 4.53
C CYS A 158 6.62 24.09 4.59
N ALA A 159 7.71 24.73 4.12
CA ALA A 159 7.77 26.19 3.96
C ALA A 159 8.67 26.59 2.78
N ALA A 160 8.24 27.63 2.06
CA ALA A 160 9.00 28.22 0.96
C ALA A 160 8.79 29.74 0.89
N PHE A 161 9.81 30.55 1.15
CA PHE A 161 9.66 32.01 1.17
C PHE A 161 10.96 32.77 0.89
N TYR A 162 10.85 34.01 0.42
CA TYR A 162 11.97 34.95 0.35
C TYR A 162 11.92 35.89 1.56
N ALA A 163 13.08 36.23 2.12
CA ALA A 163 13.19 37.39 3.02
C ALA A 163 13.13 38.70 2.19
N GLU A 164 12.57 39.78 2.75
CA GLU A 164 12.21 41.03 2.05
C GLU A 164 13.23 41.53 1.01
N LYS A 165 14.52 41.51 1.32
CA LYS A 165 15.60 42.01 0.43
C LYS A 165 16.49 40.92 -0.16
N SER A 166 16.12 39.65 0.01
CA SER A 166 16.88 38.50 -0.45
C SER A 166 16.37 37.99 -1.81
N GLN A 167 17.30 37.55 -2.65
CA GLN A 167 17.05 36.72 -3.83
C GLN A 167 17.27 35.22 -3.54
N ILE A 168 17.62 34.87 -2.31
CA ILE A 168 17.77 33.49 -1.85
C ILE A 168 16.41 33.02 -1.33
N LEU A 169 15.88 31.98 -1.97
CA LEU A 169 14.68 31.29 -1.52
C LEU A 169 15.03 30.42 -0.32
N ARG A 170 14.36 30.61 0.81
CA ARG A 170 14.48 29.71 1.95
C ARG A 170 13.42 28.63 1.83
N LEU A 171 13.85 27.38 1.87
CA LEU A 171 12.98 26.20 1.91
C LEU A 171 13.19 25.44 3.20
N GLU A 172 12.13 24.85 3.71
CA GLU A 172 12.16 23.89 4.81
C GLU A 172 11.57 22.57 4.31
N ILE A 173 12.37 21.51 4.40
CA ILE A 173 11.97 20.16 4.02
C ILE A 173 11.82 19.33 5.29
N SER A 174 10.62 18.84 5.56
CA SER A 174 10.32 17.97 6.70
C SER A 174 10.43 16.50 6.29
N ASN A 175 10.91 15.66 7.21
CA ASN A 175 10.82 14.21 7.14
C ASN A 175 9.83 13.72 8.17
N HIS A 176 8.77 13.04 7.74
CA HIS A 176 7.68 12.53 8.58
C HIS A 176 7.83 11.03 8.91
N SER A 177 9.00 10.45 8.65
CA SER A 177 9.28 9.02 8.84
C SER A 177 10.40 8.76 9.85
N ASP A 178 10.54 7.49 10.25
CA ASP A 178 11.63 7.00 11.10
C ASP A 178 12.97 6.76 10.34
N ALA A 179 13.00 6.95 9.02
CA ALA A 179 14.19 6.74 8.20
C ALA A 179 14.99 8.04 8.03
N ASP A 180 16.32 7.96 8.01
CA ASP A 180 17.17 9.08 7.55
C ASP A 180 17.12 9.15 6.03
N PHE A 181 17.15 10.36 5.44
CA PHE A 181 17.22 10.53 3.99
C PHE A 181 18.44 11.35 3.57
N GLN A 182 19.08 10.92 2.48
CA GLN A 182 20.23 11.57 1.89
C GLN A 182 19.93 12.02 0.44
N PRO A 183 19.08 13.05 0.24
CA PRO A 183 18.78 13.54 -1.09
C PRO A 183 19.95 14.36 -1.66
N GLN A 184 20.32 14.06 -2.89
CA GLN A 184 21.23 14.84 -3.71
C GLN A 184 20.45 15.64 -4.74
N ASN A 185 20.59 16.96 -4.74
CA ASN A 185 20.00 17.86 -5.71
C ASN A 185 20.49 17.56 -7.14
N LYS A 186 19.53 17.40 -8.05
CA LYS A 186 19.73 17.23 -9.50
C LYS A 186 18.99 18.30 -10.31
N SER A 187 18.40 19.28 -9.63
CA SER A 187 17.72 20.39 -10.29
C SER A 187 18.71 21.39 -10.89
N GLN A 188 18.19 22.32 -11.69
CA GLN A 188 18.97 23.44 -12.24
C GLN A 188 19.39 24.48 -11.18
N TYR A 189 18.84 24.41 -9.96
CA TYR A 189 19.12 25.39 -8.91
C TYR A 189 20.28 24.93 -8.04
N THR A 190 21.01 25.89 -7.49
CA THR A 190 22.14 25.62 -6.56
C THR A 190 21.80 26.06 -5.15
N PHE A 191 22.39 25.41 -4.14
CA PHE A 191 22.19 25.78 -2.74
C PHE A 191 23.24 26.78 -2.24
N THR A 192 22.86 27.59 -1.25
CA THR A 192 23.70 28.69 -0.75
C THR A 192 24.82 28.18 0.17
N ASP A 193 24.46 27.30 1.10
CA ASP A 193 25.28 26.92 2.25
C ASP A 193 25.50 25.40 2.34
N SER A 194 25.20 24.67 1.28
CA SER A 194 25.39 23.22 1.23
C SER A 194 26.02 22.78 -0.07
N THR A 195 26.70 21.64 -0.02
CA THR A 195 26.90 20.82 -1.21
C THR A 195 25.53 20.44 -1.78
N ASP A 196 25.46 19.91 -3.00
CA ASP A 196 24.20 19.38 -3.53
C ASP A 196 23.65 18.20 -2.71
N PHE A 197 24.32 17.79 -1.62
CA PHE A 197 23.92 16.73 -0.72
C PHE A 197 23.22 17.28 0.53
N LEU A 198 22.08 16.70 0.86
CA LEU A 198 21.34 16.96 2.08
C LEU A 198 21.34 15.72 2.97
N SER A 199 21.16 15.92 4.27
CA SER A 199 20.77 14.86 5.21
C SER A 199 19.59 15.38 6.02
N ILE A 200 18.49 14.63 5.97
CA ILE A 200 17.23 14.96 6.63
C ILE A 200 16.91 13.82 7.60
N LYS A 201 17.16 14.08 8.88
CA LYS A 201 17.02 13.10 9.95
C LYS A 201 15.54 12.69 10.16
N PRO A 202 15.29 11.51 10.76
CA PRO A 202 13.95 11.08 11.14
C PRO A 202 13.20 12.17 11.91
N HIS A 203 11.93 12.40 11.57
CA HIS A 203 11.06 13.41 12.21
C HIS A 203 11.65 14.83 12.25
N GLY A 204 12.60 15.13 11.37
CA GLY A 204 13.38 16.37 11.39
C GLY A 204 13.11 17.27 10.20
N THR A 205 13.34 18.57 10.40
CA THR A 205 13.24 19.58 9.34
C THR A 205 14.63 20.08 8.94
N ARG A 206 14.91 20.08 7.64
CA ARG A 206 16.13 20.67 7.06
C ARG A 206 15.79 21.97 6.34
N THR A 207 16.37 23.07 6.81
CA THR A 207 16.34 24.34 6.07
C THR A 207 17.45 24.38 5.03
N ILE A 208 17.12 24.84 3.82
CA ILE A 208 18.07 25.11 2.74
C ILE A 208 17.82 26.48 2.11
N GLY A 209 18.90 27.16 1.72
CA GLY A 209 18.84 28.35 0.87
C GLY A 209 19.05 27.95 -0.59
N VAL A 210 18.17 28.38 -1.48
CA VAL A 210 18.20 28.07 -2.91
C VAL A 210 18.42 29.34 -3.72
N LYS A 211 19.44 29.32 -4.58
CA LYS A 211 19.75 30.39 -5.54
C LYS A 211 18.91 30.18 -6.80
N THR A 212 17.85 30.96 -6.94
CA THR A 212 16.92 30.91 -8.08
C THR A 212 17.26 31.95 -9.16
N GLY A 213 18.17 32.89 -8.87
CA GLY A 213 18.53 34.01 -9.75
C GLY A 213 17.48 35.13 -9.71
N ASN A 214 16.22 34.81 -10.03
CA ASN A 214 15.08 35.72 -9.90
C ASN A 214 14.06 35.14 -8.91
N ARG A 215 13.26 36.01 -8.28
CA ARG A 215 12.16 35.56 -7.43
C ARG A 215 11.15 34.76 -8.26
N VAL A 216 10.93 33.52 -7.86
CA VAL A 216 9.93 32.61 -8.45
C VAL A 216 8.70 32.50 -7.56
N LYS A 217 7.52 32.31 -8.17
CA LYS A 217 6.26 32.08 -7.44
C LYS A 217 6.05 30.63 -7.02
N GLN A 218 6.77 29.71 -7.65
CA GLN A 218 6.73 28.29 -7.38
C GLN A 218 8.13 27.72 -7.58
N ILE A 219 8.46 26.71 -6.78
CA ILE A 219 9.71 25.98 -6.90
C ILE A 219 9.41 24.49 -7.16
N SER A 220 10.27 23.86 -7.94
CA SER A 220 10.29 22.41 -8.14
C SER A 220 11.75 21.96 -8.11
N LEU A 221 12.06 21.04 -7.20
CA LEU A 221 13.39 20.50 -6.98
C LEU A 221 13.38 19.00 -7.27
N GLN A 222 14.35 18.56 -8.08
CA GLN A 222 14.57 17.16 -8.41
C GLN A 222 15.74 16.65 -7.56
N PHE A 223 15.54 15.50 -6.94
CA PHE A 223 16.51 14.85 -6.07
C PHE A 223 16.75 13.41 -6.48
N GLU A 224 18.00 12.98 -6.37
CA GLU A 224 18.38 11.56 -6.29
C GLU A 224 18.54 11.20 -4.80
N VAL A 225 17.77 10.24 -4.28
CA VAL A 225 17.83 9.84 -2.86
C VAL A 225 18.84 8.70 -2.70
N LEU A 226 20.04 9.04 -2.24
CA LEU A 226 21.21 8.16 -2.34
C LEU A 226 21.11 6.89 -1.50
N ASN A 227 20.43 6.99 -0.36
CA ASN A 227 20.21 5.87 0.55
C ASN A 227 18.86 5.17 0.32
N ALA A 228 18.16 5.47 -0.78
CA ALA A 228 16.97 4.77 -1.22
C ALA A 228 17.25 4.03 -2.54
N LEU A 229 17.61 2.75 -2.46
CA LEU A 229 17.91 1.93 -3.64
C LEU A 229 16.64 1.32 -4.24
N VAL A 230 16.55 1.40 -5.58
CA VAL A 230 15.41 0.90 -6.36
C VAL A 230 15.77 -0.31 -7.20
N LYS A 231 17.04 -0.41 -7.61
CA LYS A 231 17.70 -1.58 -8.20
C LYS A 231 19.15 -1.59 -7.73
N PRO A 232 19.92 -2.67 -7.92
CA PRO A 232 21.34 -2.67 -7.60
C PRO A 232 22.04 -1.49 -8.28
N LYS A 233 22.74 -0.66 -7.50
CA LYS A 233 23.44 0.56 -7.97
C LYS A 233 22.53 1.62 -8.62
N GLN A 234 21.21 1.53 -8.42
CA GLN A 234 20.25 2.53 -8.88
C GLN A 234 19.45 3.07 -7.70
N THR A 235 19.47 4.37 -7.54
CA THR A 235 18.83 5.16 -6.48
C THR A 235 17.45 5.65 -6.91
N ALA A 236 16.63 6.04 -5.95
CA ALA A 236 15.32 6.63 -6.19
C ALA A 236 15.44 8.09 -6.65
N GLN A 237 14.48 8.52 -7.45
CA GLN A 237 14.32 9.91 -7.86
C GLN A 237 13.08 10.47 -7.17
N LEU A 238 13.15 11.72 -6.73
CA LEU A 238 12.08 12.40 -6.01
C LEU A 238 11.95 13.83 -6.54
N THR A 239 10.72 14.28 -6.79
CA THR A 239 10.44 15.68 -7.12
C THR A 239 9.62 16.30 -6.01
N LEU A 240 10.15 17.34 -5.37
CA LEU A 240 9.44 18.13 -4.38
C LEU A 240 9.08 19.48 -4.97
N SER A 241 7.81 19.88 -4.86
CA SER A 241 7.32 21.15 -5.40
C SER A 241 6.49 21.89 -4.37
N SER A 242 6.60 23.21 -4.34
CA SER A 242 5.79 24.06 -3.46
C SER A 242 5.60 25.46 -4.03
N ARG A 243 4.48 26.10 -3.67
CA ARG A 243 4.27 27.53 -3.94
C ARG A 243 5.14 28.34 -2.99
N VAL A 244 5.70 29.44 -3.49
CA VAL A 244 6.46 30.36 -2.65
C VAL A 244 5.52 31.35 -2.01
N GLU A 245 5.50 31.37 -0.68
CA GLU A 245 4.76 32.32 0.13
C GLU A 245 5.29 33.74 -0.05
N SER A 246 4.39 34.70 -0.22
CA SER A 246 4.68 36.12 -0.06
C SER A 246 4.66 36.44 1.44
N ARG A 247 5.83 36.60 2.02
CA ARG A 247 5.99 37.27 3.32
C ARG A 247 6.35 38.71 3.02
N ASP A 248 5.31 39.47 2.66
CA ASP A 248 5.38 40.93 2.51
C ASP A 248 5.34 41.61 3.89
#